data_AF-A0A939T630-F1
#
_entry.id   AF-A0A939T630-F1
#
_cell.length_a   1.000
_cell.length_b   1.000
_cell.length_c   1.000
_cell.angle_alpha   90.00
_cell.angle_beta   90.00
_cell.angle_gamma   90.00
#
_symmetry.space_group_name_H-M   'P 1'
#
loop_
_entity.id
_entity.type
_entity.pdbx_description
1 polymer ?
#
loop_
_entity_poly.entity_id
_entity_poly.type
_entity_poly.pdbx_seq_one_letter_code
_entity_poly.pdbx_strand_id
1 'polypeptide(L)'
;MSIRKVLLPTIAAAAIVASGAGVAAATGVTGNLTNGSSKATGTHTHTGAVPVNGAELPVDSLAEASNSDITYLAASLQGRNEVPSNDGKAVGDRDGSATALIRIQGDKLWYALRWNDIAAPTAGHVHLGVKGSNGAVKVPFFAGTLPDTARGVAGVVRVTDKATLDELKNNPTGFYANIHTGEFPGGAVRGQFHKLSKPADLNGVLIGSSPARLQAAIDGAQEIPNPEGKKTGDPDGRGTAFARSHDGMISWGFTWASIGQPTVGHIHQGAKGMNGPVAADLFEAPSGLPAGVTGLAGMTPVRGDIARKVMRSPDGFYANLHTAEFPGGAVRGQFAPFSGTQSRTFTKPVIQGEQIYRCTKQADGSFAFTQEGVKATLVDGIKHSFVNPGPQGPPQWVARDGSAVTGKAVTKTPNGDGNIPELVLDATQVGAKSGLLAGATQVLRLNTIGGVAPTGACDPNTKPIAKVPYQADYVFLG
;
A
#
# COMPACT_ATOMS: atom_id res chain seq x y z
N MET A 1 -7.51 -6.62 -19.67
CA MET A 1 -6.35 -5.85 -20.18
C MET A 1 -6.87 -4.90 -21.26
N SER A 2 -7.39 -3.75 -20.85
CA SER A 2 -7.58 -2.64 -21.79
C SER A 2 -6.24 -1.92 -21.83
N ILE A 3 -5.60 -1.92 -22.99
CA ILE A 3 -4.35 -1.20 -23.22
C ILE A 3 -4.73 0.29 -23.22
N ARG A 4 -4.59 0.99 -22.08
CA ARG A 4 -4.41 2.45 -22.13
C ARG A 4 -3.12 2.64 -22.94
N LYS A 5 -3.26 3.17 -24.16
CA LYS A 5 -2.12 3.51 -25.02
C LYS A 5 -1.15 4.33 -24.16
N VAL A 6 0.02 3.76 -23.90
CA VAL A 6 1.17 4.49 -23.41
C VAL A 6 1.47 5.54 -24.48
N LEU A 7 0.93 6.76 -24.33
CA LEU A 7 1.47 7.90 -25.03
C LEU A 7 2.85 8.13 -24.41
N LEU A 8 3.88 7.74 -25.13
CA LEU A 8 5.25 8.13 -24.84
C LEU A 8 5.30 9.67 -24.84
N PRO A 9 5.76 10.33 -23.76
CA PRO A 9 6.03 11.75 -23.84
C PRO A 9 7.20 11.95 -24.81
N THR A 10 6.98 12.80 -25.81
CA THR A 10 8.02 13.30 -26.70
C THR A 10 9.10 14.00 -25.87
N ILE A 11 10.34 13.54 -25.99
CA ILE A 11 11.53 14.16 -25.41
C ILE A 11 11.67 15.56 -26.05
N ALA A 12 11.34 16.61 -25.30
CA ALA A 12 11.74 17.96 -25.63
C ALA A 12 13.12 18.21 -24.99
N ALA A 13 14.16 18.20 -25.82
CA ALA A 13 15.49 18.63 -25.41
C ALA A 13 15.47 20.15 -25.16
N ALA A 14 15.48 20.57 -23.90
CA ALA A 14 15.69 21.97 -23.53
C ALA A 14 17.20 22.23 -23.40
N ALA A 15 17.77 22.90 -24.40
CA ALA A 15 19.10 23.46 -24.33
C ALA A 15 19.11 24.66 -23.36
N ILE A 16 19.90 24.57 -22.29
CA ILE A 16 20.14 25.69 -21.38
C ILE A 16 21.26 26.54 -21.98
N VAL A 17 20.90 27.74 -22.45
CA VAL A 17 21.83 28.80 -22.83
C VAL A 17 22.27 29.51 -21.56
N ALA A 18 23.58 29.46 -21.29
CA ALA A 18 24.21 30.23 -20.23
C ALA A 18 24.35 31.70 -20.66
N SER A 19 23.83 32.62 -19.85
CA SER A 19 24.23 34.03 -19.87
C SER A 19 24.77 34.41 -18.49
N GLY A 20 26.06 34.72 -18.45
CA GLY A 20 26.74 35.21 -17.27
C GLY A 20 26.48 36.69 -17.06
N ALA A 21 26.45 37.10 -15.80
CA ALA A 21 26.81 38.43 -15.36
C ALA A 21 27.32 38.32 -13.92
N GLY A 22 28.62 38.54 -13.74
CA GLY A 22 29.22 38.72 -12.42
C GLY A 22 29.08 40.16 -11.95
N VAL A 23 29.02 40.36 -10.63
CA VAL A 23 29.41 41.61 -9.97
C VAL A 23 30.04 41.27 -8.61
N ALA A 24 31.00 42.12 -8.24
CA ALA A 24 32.14 41.90 -7.38
C ALA A 24 31.92 41.93 -5.85
N ALA A 25 33.00 41.49 -5.21
CA ALA A 25 33.33 41.46 -3.79
C ALA A 25 33.01 42.71 -2.96
N ALA A 26 32.76 42.48 -1.67
CA ALA A 26 33.12 43.40 -0.60
C ALA A 26 33.79 42.62 0.55
N THR A 27 35.03 43.03 0.82
CA THR A 27 35.90 42.66 1.93
C THR A 27 35.39 43.19 3.26
N GLY A 28 35.60 42.46 4.36
CA GLY A 28 35.80 43.13 5.66
C GLY A 28 35.68 42.29 6.93
N VAL A 29 36.85 41.92 7.46
CA VAL A 29 37.27 42.08 8.88
C VAL A 29 36.85 41.04 9.94
N THR A 30 37.86 40.20 10.25
CA THR A 30 38.37 39.66 11.53
C THR A 30 37.56 39.75 12.84
N GLY A 31 37.47 38.59 13.51
CA GLY A 31 37.29 38.43 14.95
C GLY A 31 37.75 37.03 15.38
N ASN A 32 38.56 36.97 16.44
CA ASN A 32 39.60 35.95 16.69
C ASN A 32 39.22 35.02 17.88
N LEU A 33 39.75 33.78 17.87
CA LEU A 33 39.99 32.86 19.02
C LEU A 33 38.74 32.20 19.68
N THR A 34 38.74 30.93 20.11
CA THR A 34 39.79 30.17 20.79
C THR A 34 39.76 28.66 20.47
N ASN A 35 40.95 28.08 20.64
CA ASN A 35 41.32 26.67 20.52
C ASN A 35 40.86 25.86 21.76
N GLY A 36 40.43 24.61 21.55
CA GLY A 36 40.04 23.69 22.62
C GLY A 36 40.18 22.24 22.17
N SER A 37 41.39 21.71 22.20
CA SER A 37 41.66 20.29 22.00
C SER A 37 41.15 19.45 23.17
N SER A 38 40.58 18.29 22.92
CA SER A 38 40.87 17.10 23.73
C SER A 38 40.70 15.82 22.92
N LYS A 39 41.77 15.03 22.92
CA LYS A 39 41.87 13.64 22.48
C LYS A 39 40.97 12.75 23.36
N ALA A 40 40.31 11.77 22.74
CA ALA A 40 40.02 10.50 23.39
C ALA A 40 40.28 9.34 22.42
N THR A 41 41.25 8.53 22.80
CA THR A 41 41.68 7.24 22.25
C THR A 41 40.66 6.14 22.54
N GLY A 42 40.46 5.20 21.60
CA GLY A 42 39.61 4.02 21.82
C GLY A 42 39.67 2.98 20.70
N THR A 43 40.78 2.23 20.65
CA THR A 43 40.95 0.82 20.24
C THR A 43 40.05 0.17 19.17
N HIS A 44 40.71 -0.28 18.10
CA HIS A 44 40.24 -1.28 17.14
C HIS A 44 40.22 -2.70 17.75
N THR A 45 39.11 -3.42 17.57
CA THR A 45 39.08 -4.89 17.59
C THR A 45 38.18 -5.41 16.46
N HIS A 46 38.76 -6.23 15.58
CA HIS A 46 38.03 -7.04 14.60
C HIS A 46 37.67 -8.38 15.26
N THR A 47 36.39 -8.72 15.32
CA THR A 47 35.90 -10.13 15.30
C THR A 47 34.37 -10.13 15.16
N GLY A 48 33.84 -10.99 14.28
CA GLY A 48 32.49 -11.55 14.41
C GLY A 48 31.51 -11.14 13.31
N ALA A 49 31.29 -12.05 12.36
CA ALA A 49 30.14 -12.03 11.47
C ALA A 49 28.85 -12.10 12.31
N VAL A 50 27.99 -11.08 12.19
CA VAL A 50 26.65 -11.10 12.77
C VAL A 50 25.72 -11.81 11.77
N PRO A 51 24.98 -12.85 12.18
CA PRO A 51 23.97 -13.46 11.32
C PRO A 51 22.82 -12.46 11.13
N VAL A 52 22.48 -12.19 9.87
CA VAL A 52 21.29 -11.44 9.46
C VAL A 52 20.02 -12.25 9.78
N ASN A 53 19.63 -12.26 11.06
CA ASN A 53 18.24 -12.54 11.44
C ASN A 53 17.43 -11.26 11.20
N GLY A 54 16.28 -11.43 10.54
CA GLY A 54 15.42 -10.39 9.95
C GLY A 54 15.53 -9.01 10.58
N ALA A 55 16.07 -8.06 9.82
CA ALA A 55 15.95 -6.65 10.14
C ALA A 55 14.45 -6.30 10.23
N GLU A 56 13.99 -5.96 11.43
CA GLU A 56 12.70 -5.30 11.61
C GLU A 56 12.72 -4.01 10.79
N LEU A 57 11.73 -3.89 9.91
CA LEU A 57 11.54 -2.77 8.99
C LEU A 57 11.29 -1.50 9.79
N PRO A 58 11.87 -0.33 9.43
CA PRO A 58 11.71 0.91 10.17
C PRO A 58 10.33 1.53 9.90
N VAL A 59 9.30 0.91 10.45
CA VAL A 59 8.19 1.60 11.11
C VAL A 59 8.44 1.33 12.60
N ASP A 60 8.55 2.38 13.40
CA ASP A 60 8.87 2.36 14.85
C ASP A 60 8.73 0.97 15.50
N SER A 61 9.86 0.39 15.94
CA SER A 61 9.88 -0.87 16.69
C SER A 61 8.85 -0.77 17.81
N LEU A 62 8.10 -1.85 18.02
CA LEU A 62 7.06 -1.98 19.05
C LEU A 62 7.65 -1.83 20.46
N ALA A 63 8.06 -0.61 20.84
CA ALA A 63 8.25 -0.24 22.21
C ALA A 63 6.86 -0.23 22.86
N GLU A 64 6.76 -0.89 24.01
CA GLU A 64 5.55 -1.16 24.79
C GLU A 64 4.78 0.11 25.22
N ALA A 65 4.21 0.84 24.28
CA ALA A 65 3.02 1.63 24.53
C ALA A 65 1.85 0.64 24.70
N SER A 66 0.98 0.85 25.69
CA SER A 66 -0.14 -0.06 25.94
C SER A 66 -0.88 -0.35 24.63
N ASN A 67 -0.98 -1.62 24.28
CA ASN A 67 -1.61 -2.09 23.04
C ASN A 67 -3.12 -1.76 22.96
N SER A 68 -3.67 -1.06 23.97
CA SER A 68 -5.08 -0.70 24.11
C SER A 68 -5.55 0.43 23.18
N ASP A 69 -4.63 1.22 22.60
CA ASP A 69 -4.99 2.49 21.96
C ASP A 69 -4.74 2.52 20.44
N ILE A 70 -4.25 1.42 19.84
CA ILE A 70 -4.01 1.36 18.40
C ILE A 70 -5.28 0.90 17.69
N THR A 71 -5.73 1.68 16.71
CA THR A 71 -6.86 1.30 15.83
C THR A 71 -6.37 1.15 14.40
N TYR A 72 -6.71 0.03 13.77
CA TYR A 72 -6.48 -0.19 12.35
C TYR A 72 -7.80 -0.14 11.58
N LEU A 73 -7.81 0.58 10.46
CA LEU A 73 -8.96 0.73 9.57
C LEU A 73 -8.55 0.41 8.14
N ALA A 74 -9.42 -0.26 7.39
CA ALA A 74 -9.18 -0.52 5.97
C ALA A 74 -10.40 -0.16 5.12
N ALA A 75 -10.15 0.17 3.86
CA ALA A 75 -11.17 0.42 2.84
C ALA A 75 -10.76 -0.18 1.49
N SER A 76 -11.74 -0.66 0.72
CA SER A 76 -11.60 -0.98 -0.71
C SER A 76 -12.30 0.11 -1.51
N LEU A 77 -11.54 0.88 -2.27
CA LEU A 77 -12.00 2.03 -3.03
C LEU A 77 -12.27 1.61 -4.47
N GLN A 78 -13.38 2.09 -5.04
CA GLN A 78 -13.77 1.86 -6.42
C GLN A 78 -14.34 3.15 -7.02
N GLY A 79 -14.15 3.43 -8.30
CA GLY A 79 -14.73 4.65 -8.89
C GLY A 79 -16.24 4.63 -8.95
N ARG A 80 -16.87 3.44 -9.06
CA ARG A 80 -18.34 3.30 -8.97
C ARG A 80 -18.94 3.72 -7.63
N ASN A 81 -18.11 3.90 -6.60
CA ASN A 81 -18.56 4.34 -5.28
C ASN A 81 -18.54 5.87 -5.13
N GLU A 82 -18.00 6.59 -6.12
CA GLU A 82 -17.98 8.05 -6.10
C GLU A 82 -19.39 8.63 -6.21
N VAL A 83 -19.58 9.79 -5.59
CA VAL A 83 -20.85 10.51 -5.58
C VAL A 83 -20.62 11.87 -6.23
N PRO A 84 -21.25 12.15 -7.39
CA PRO A 84 -21.10 13.44 -8.06
C PRO A 84 -21.53 14.62 -7.16
N SER A 85 -20.82 15.73 -7.29
CA SER A 85 -21.19 17.04 -6.73
C SER A 85 -21.66 18.00 -7.81
N ASN A 86 -22.39 19.04 -7.41
CA ASN A 86 -22.90 20.08 -8.32
C ASN A 86 -21.81 21.05 -8.81
N ASP A 87 -20.54 20.80 -8.50
CA ASP A 87 -19.40 21.66 -8.87
C ASP A 87 -18.85 21.35 -10.28
N GLY A 88 -19.46 20.40 -10.99
CA GLY A 88 -19.13 20.08 -12.39
C GLY A 88 -17.82 19.32 -12.58
N LYS A 89 -17.14 18.90 -11.50
CA LYS A 89 -15.91 18.12 -11.60
C LYS A 89 -16.20 16.68 -12.00
N ALA A 90 -15.32 16.10 -12.81
CA ALA A 90 -15.37 14.67 -13.12
C ALA A 90 -15.09 13.83 -11.87
N VAL A 91 -15.88 12.76 -11.71
CA VAL A 91 -15.77 11.79 -10.62
C VAL A 91 -15.91 10.36 -11.14
N GLY A 92 -15.32 9.41 -10.43
CA GLY A 92 -15.56 7.98 -10.62
C GLY A 92 -14.83 7.38 -11.81
N ASP A 93 -13.55 7.05 -11.61
CA ASP A 93 -12.77 6.29 -12.58
C ASP A 93 -13.31 4.86 -12.69
N ARG A 94 -13.90 4.51 -13.83
CA ARG A 94 -14.74 3.33 -13.98
C ARG A 94 -13.99 2.01 -13.77
N ASP A 95 -12.73 1.93 -14.21
CA ASP A 95 -11.85 0.78 -14.01
C ASP A 95 -10.88 0.96 -12.84
N GLY A 96 -10.86 2.16 -12.25
CA GLY A 96 -10.03 2.50 -11.11
C GLY A 96 -10.43 1.79 -9.81
N SER A 97 -9.41 1.31 -9.11
CA SER A 97 -9.55 0.72 -7.77
C SER A 97 -8.39 1.09 -6.86
N ALA A 98 -8.62 1.08 -5.55
CA ALA A 98 -7.54 1.20 -4.57
C ALA A 98 -7.84 0.46 -3.25
N THR A 99 -6.80 0.25 -2.46
CA THR A 99 -6.89 -0.21 -1.07
C THR A 99 -6.29 0.88 -0.19
N ALA A 100 -6.99 1.22 0.90
CA ALA A 100 -6.46 2.06 1.96
C ALA A 100 -6.33 1.25 3.25
N LEU A 101 -5.20 1.40 3.93
CA LEU A 101 -4.97 0.90 5.29
C LEU A 101 -4.47 2.05 6.15
N ILE A 102 -5.07 2.22 7.32
CA ILE A 102 -4.73 3.25 8.28
C ILE A 102 -4.43 2.63 9.63
N ARG A 103 -3.42 3.16 10.31
CA ARG A 103 -3.12 2.93 11.73
C ARG A 103 -3.26 4.25 12.46
N ILE A 104 -4.01 4.26 13.56
CA ILE A 104 -4.19 5.43 14.43
C ILE A 104 -3.58 5.09 15.79
N GLN A 105 -2.69 5.95 16.29
CA GLN A 105 -2.14 5.87 17.64
C GLN A 105 -1.89 7.29 18.16
N GLY A 106 -2.48 7.63 19.29
CA GLY A 106 -2.45 8.99 19.81
C GLY A 106 -3.06 9.97 18.80
N ASP A 107 -2.29 11.01 18.45
CA ASP A 107 -2.65 12.04 17.47
C ASP A 107 -2.03 11.82 16.09
N LYS A 108 -1.43 10.65 15.85
CA LYS A 108 -0.83 10.28 14.57
C LYS A 108 -1.71 9.29 13.81
N LEU A 109 -1.88 9.58 12.54
CA LEU A 109 -2.53 8.72 11.56
C LEU A 109 -1.49 8.33 10.51
N TRP A 110 -1.08 7.06 10.51
CA TRP A 110 -0.27 6.48 9.45
C TRP A 110 -1.21 5.91 8.40
N TYR A 111 -0.91 6.12 7.14
CA TYR A 111 -1.68 5.59 6.02
C TYR A 111 -0.79 4.87 5.04
N ALA A 112 -1.35 3.88 4.35
CA ALA A 112 -0.82 3.33 3.13
C ALA A 112 -1.95 3.14 2.13
N LEU A 113 -1.72 3.58 0.89
CA LEU A 113 -2.66 3.44 -0.23
C LEU A 113 -1.96 2.67 -1.35
N ARG A 114 -2.70 1.80 -2.04
CA ARG A 114 -2.26 1.17 -3.29
C ARG A 114 -3.40 1.23 -4.29
N TRP A 115 -3.11 1.59 -5.52
CA TRP A 115 -4.12 1.74 -6.58
C TRP A 115 -3.79 0.91 -7.81
N ASN A 116 -4.83 0.59 -8.59
CA ASN A 116 -4.74 0.01 -9.91
C ASN A 116 -5.63 0.80 -10.86
N ASP A 117 -5.18 0.93 -12.10
CA ASP A 117 -5.95 1.47 -13.22
C ASP A 117 -6.53 2.88 -12.98
N ILE A 118 -5.85 3.70 -12.17
CA ILE A 118 -6.04 5.16 -12.11
C ILE A 118 -4.74 5.87 -12.52
N ALA A 119 -4.87 7.10 -13.02
CA ALA A 119 -3.73 7.99 -13.24
C ALA A 119 -3.00 8.33 -11.93
N ALA A 120 -1.83 8.98 -12.03
CA ALA A 120 -1.07 9.42 -10.86
C ALA A 120 -1.95 10.25 -9.90
N PRO A 121 -2.04 9.86 -8.61
CA PRO A 121 -2.81 10.61 -7.64
C PRO A 121 -2.26 12.02 -7.43
N THR A 122 -3.18 12.98 -7.30
CA THR A 122 -2.88 14.40 -7.01
C THR A 122 -3.22 14.78 -5.57
N ALA A 123 -4.09 14.01 -4.92
CA ALA A 123 -4.42 14.13 -3.51
C ALA A 123 -5.07 12.84 -2.98
N GLY A 124 -5.05 12.67 -1.66
CA GLY A 124 -5.81 11.65 -0.96
C GLY A 124 -6.33 12.16 0.38
N HIS A 125 -7.52 11.74 0.77
CA HIS A 125 -8.20 12.26 1.96
C HIS A 125 -8.99 11.19 2.72
N VAL A 126 -9.18 11.44 4.02
CA VAL A 126 -10.29 10.95 4.83
C VAL A 126 -11.37 12.02 4.86
N HIS A 127 -12.60 11.63 4.58
CA HIS A 127 -13.78 12.48 4.68
C HIS A 127 -14.78 11.91 5.70
N LEU A 128 -15.56 12.80 6.32
CA LEU A 128 -16.72 12.44 7.14
C LEU A 128 -17.97 12.39 6.27
N GLY A 129 -18.45 11.18 5.97
CA GLY A 129 -19.67 10.94 5.20
C GLY A 129 -20.01 9.45 5.14
N VAL A 130 -21.30 9.14 5.34
CA VAL A 130 -21.83 7.78 5.17
C VAL A 130 -21.86 7.38 3.68
N LYS A 131 -21.97 6.08 3.43
CA LYS A 131 -22.09 5.53 2.07
C LYS A 131 -23.20 6.26 1.29
N GLY A 132 -22.88 6.68 0.07
CA GLY A 132 -23.82 7.36 -0.83
C GLY A 132 -23.93 8.88 -0.63
N SER A 133 -23.24 9.46 0.36
CA SER A 133 -23.28 10.90 0.63
C SER A 133 -21.90 11.52 0.62
N ASN A 134 -21.74 12.67 -0.04
CA ASN A 134 -20.52 13.47 0.06
C ASN A 134 -20.35 14.07 1.46
N GLY A 135 -19.11 14.45 1.78
CA GLY A 135 -18.70 14.78 3.14
C GLY A 135 -17.47 15.67 3.20
N ALA A 136 -17.30 16.42 4.28
CA ALA A 136 -16.16 17.32 4.44
C ALA A 136 -14.84 16.54 4.58
N VAL A 137 -13.75 17.10 4.03
CA VAL A 137 -12.40 16.60 4.26
C VAL A 137 -12.06 16.78 5.74
N LYS A 138 -11.58 15.70 6.36
CA LYS A 138 -11.22 15.68 7.79
C LYS A 138 -9.73 15.44 8.01
N VAL A 139 -9.12 14.57 7.22
CA VAL A 139 -7.67 14.33 7.27
C VAL A 139 -7.12 14.26 5.84
N PRO A 140 -6.28 15.20 5.41
CA PRO A 140 -5.54 15.03 4.16
C PRO A 140 -4.43 14.00 4.37
N PHE A 141 -4.36 12.97 3.53
CA PHE A 141 -3.22 12.04 3.49
C PHE A 141 -2.01 12.74 2.91
N PHE A 142 -2.17 13.33 1.73
CA PHE A 142 -1.16 14.13 1.02
C PHE A 142 -1.85 15.06 0.02
N ALA A 143 -1.13 16.11 -0.37
CA ALA A 143 -1.50 17.01 -1.46
C ALA A 143 -0.28 17.24 -2.35
N GLY A 144 -0.47 17.10 -3.66
CA GLY A 144 0.59 17.19 -4.67
C GLY A 144 0.65 15.92 -5.53
N THR A 145 1.06 16.10 -6.79
CA THR A 145 1.14 15.02 -7.77
C THR A 145 2.23 14.01 -7.39
N LEU A 146 1.84 12.74 -7.30
CA LEU A 146 2.79 11.64 -7.19
C LEU A 146 3.37 11.27 -8.57
N PRO A 147 4.55 10.65 -8.64
CA PRO A 147 5.14 10.23 -9.92
C PRO A 147 4.27 9.22 -10.68
N ASP A 148 4.26 9.26 -12.01
CA ASP A 148 3.46 8.35 -12.86
C ASP A 148 3.82 6.87 -12.72
N THR A 149 5.03 6.58 -12.27
CA THR A 149 5.49 5.21 -11.98
C THR A 149 4.95 4.67 -10.66
N ALA A 150 4.40 5.53 -9.79
CA ALA A 150 3.88 5.14 -8.49
C ALA A 150 2.58 4.32 -8.60
N ARG A 151 2.47 3.31 -7.76
CA ARG A 151 1.31 2.41 -7.59
C ARG A 151 0.89 2.29 -6.12
N GLY A 152 1.67 2.82 -5.20
CA GLY A 152 1.32 2.92 -3.79
C GLY A 152 2.13 4.00 -3.08
N VAL A 153 1.58 4.50 -1.98
CA VAL A 153 2.18 5.56 -1.15
C VAL A 153 1.90 5.26 0.31
N ALA A 154 2.84 5.58 1.19
CA ALA A 154 2.65 5.55 2.63
C ALA A 154 3.09 6.88 3.23
N GLY A 155 2.50 7.24 4.36
CA GLY A 155 2.83 8.48 5.05
C GLY A 155 2.25 8.54 6.45
N VAL A 156 2.52 9.64 7.12
CA VAL A 156 2.04 9.94 8.46
C VAL A 156 1.54 11.38 8.53
N VAL A 157 0.39 11.54 9.18
CA VAL A 157 -0.25 12.84 9.41
C VAL A 157 -0.45 13.01 10.91
N ARG A 158 -0.11 14.18 11.43
CA ARG A 158 -0.51 14.60 12.78
C ARG A 158 -1.89 15.22 12.69
N VAL A 159 -2.86 14.63 13.37
CA VAL A 159 -4.25 15.10 13.40
C VAL A 159 -4.49 15.84 14.71
N THR A 160 -4.69 17.14 14.63
CA THR A 160 -4.91 18.01 15.79
C THR A 160 -6.36 17.96 16.30
N ASP A 161 -7.31 17.62 15.42
CA ASP A 161 -8.71 17.42 15.80
C ASP A 161 -8.92 16.03 16.42
N LYS A 162 -8.82 15.99 17.75
CA LYS A 162 -9.04 14.78 18.55
C LYS A 162 -10.47 14.23 18.40
N ALA A 163 -11.47 15.08 18.25
CA ALA A 163 -12.86 14.64 18.11
C ALA A 163 -13.05 13.87 16.79
N THR A 164 -12.47 14.37 15.71
CA THR A 164 -12.43 13.65 14.41
C THR A 164 -11.74 12.29 14.54
N LEU A 165 -10.60 12.18 15.22
CA LEU A 165 -9.94 10.88 15.42
C LEU A 165 -10.79 9.92 16.26
N ASP A 166 -11.41 10.41 17.33
CA ASP A 166 -12.26 9.59 18.20
C ASP A 166 -13.50 9.10 17.44
N GLU A 167 -14.13 9.95 16.62
CA GLU A 167 -15.25 9.57 15.76
C GLU A 167 -14.82 8.55 14.68
N LEU A 168 -13.67 8.74 14.03
CA LEU A 168 -13.13 7.80 13.04
C LEU A 168 -12.86 6.41 13.63
N LYS A 169 -12.38 6.33 14.88
CA LYS A 169 -12.12 5.05 15.58
C LYS A 169 -13.41 4.33 16.02
N ASN A 170 -14.45 5.09 16.33
CA ASN A 170 -15.70 4.58 16.92
C ASN A 170 -16.79 4.31 15.86
N ASN A 171 -16.82 5.11 14.80
CA ASN A 171 -17.77 5.00 13.69
C ASN A 171 -17.04 5.04 12.33
N PRO A 172 -16.14 4.09 12.03
CA PRO A 172 -15.35 4.10 10.81
C PRO A 172 -16.22 4.07 9.55
N THR A 173 -17.39 3.44 9.59
CA THR A 173 -18.33 3.37 8.45
C THR A 173 -18.98 4.71 8.13
N GLY A 174 -18.90 5.70 9.04
CA GLY A 174 -19.25 7.09 8.81
C GLY A 174 -18.17 7.88 8.07
N PHE A 175 -17.02 7.27 7.75
CA PHE A 175 -15.91 7.89 7.04
C PHE A 175 -15.53 7.10 5.80
N TYR A 176 -14.91 7.80 4.85
CA TYR A 176 -14.38 7.17 3.63
C TYR A 176 -13.00 7.71 3.26
N ALA A 177 -12.23 6.86 2.60
CA ALA A 177 -11.04 7.25 1.88
C ALA A 177 -11.44 7.72 0.48
N ASN A 178 -10.75 8.74 -0.02
CA ASN A 178 -10.86 9.22 -1.40
C ASN A 178 -9.48 9.47 -2.01
N ILE A 179 -9.32 9.19 -3.30
CA ILE A 179 -8.12 9.51 -4.08
C ILE A 179 -8.55 10.32 -5.29
N HIS A 180 -7.84 11.41 -5.56
CA HIS A 180 -8.08 12.28 -6.71
C HIS A 180 -6.97 12.10 -7.74
N THR A 181 -7.29 12.31 -9.01
CA THR A 181 -6.33 12.39 -10.11
C THR A 181 -6.57 13.66 -10.91
N GLY A 182 -5.69 13.97 -11.86
CA GLY A 182 -5.93 15.07 -12.80
C GLY A 182 -7.17 14.87 -13.67
N GLU A 183 -7.48 13.62 -14.04
CA GLU A 183 -8.66 13.25 -14.83
C GLU A 183 -9.96 13.34 -14.00
N PHE A 184 -9.91 12.94 -12.73
CA PHE A 184 -11.06 12.92 -11.82
C PHE A 184 -10.80 13.81 -10.59
N PRO A 185 -10.82 15.14 -10.74
CA PRO A 185 -10.50 16.06 -9.65
C PRO A 185 -11.56 16.08 -8.54
N GLY A 186 -12.80 15.64 -8.82
CA GLY A 186 -13.84 15.48 -7.79
C GLY A 186 -13.68 14.20 -6.97
N GLY A 187 -12.84 13.26 -7.41
CA GLY A 187 -12.61 11.95 -6.78
C GLY A 187 -12.56 10.85 -7.84
N ALA A 188 -11.42 10.16 -7.94
CA ALA A 188 -11.24 9.04 -8.85
C ALA A 188 -11.81 7.74 -8.27
N VAL A 189 -11.51 7.44 -7.00
CA VAL A 189 -11.97 6.23 -6.31
C VAL A 189 -12.28 6.50 -4.83
N ARG A 190 -13.31 5.82 -4.32
CA ARG A 190 -13.86 5.99 -2.97
C ARG A 190 -14.22 4.69 -2.27
N GLY A 191 -14.08 4.63 -0.94
CA GLY A 191 -14.51 3.47 -0.13
C GLY A 191 -14.63 3.79 1.35
N GLN A 192 -15.66 3.23 2.01
CA GLN A 192 -15.89 3.39 3.45
C GLN A 192 -14.85 2.62 4.26
N PHE A 193 -14.53 3.12 5.46
CA PHE A 193 -13.65 2.41 6.39
C PHE A 193 -14.38 1.35 7.20
N HIS A 194 -13.65 0.27 7.46
CA HIS A 194 -14.01 -0.79 8.38
C HIS A 194 -12.92 -0.95 9.43
N LYS A 195 -13.31 -1.11 10.69
CA LYS A 195 -12.38 -1.40 11.78
C LYS A 195 -11.90 -2.83 11.68
N LEU A 196 -10.59 -3.00 11.77
CA LEU A 196 -9.95 -4.31 11.80
C LEU A 196 -9.95 -4.88 13.21
N SER A 197 -10.04 -6.21 13.32
CA SER A 197 -9.97 -6.97 14.58
C SER A 197 -8.55 -7.36 14.97
N LYS A 198 -7.62 -7.35 14.01
CA LYS A 198 -6.19 -7.63 14.23
C LYS A 198 -5.32 -6.51 13.68
N PRO A 199 -4.07 -6.39 14.16
CA PRO A 199 -3.06 -5.55 13.51
C PRO A 199 -2.87 -5.92 12.04
N ALA A 200 -2.48 -4.93 11.24
CA ALA A 200 -2.13 -5.11 9.83
C ALA A 200 -0.93 -4.24 9.48
N ASP A 201 -0.01 -4.77 8.68
CA ASP A 201 1.20 -4.06 8.28
C ASP A 201 0.96 -3.15 7.07
N LEU A 202 1.24 -1.85 7.23
CA LEU A 202 1.14 -0.85 6.17
C LEU A 202 2.08 -1.15 5.00
N ASN A 203 3.25 -1.75 5.25
CA ASN A 203 4.15 -2.18 4.18
C ASN A 203 3.52 -3.24 3.29
N GLY A 204 2.59 -4.03 3.83
CA GLY A 204 1.82 -5.00 3.05
C GLY A 204 1.05 -4.35 1.89
N VAL A 205 0.59 -3.10 2.05
CA VAL A 205 -0.07 -2.32 0.98
C VAL A 205 0.93 -1.92 -0.11
N LEU A 206 2.12 -1.47 0.28
CA LEU A 206 3.16 -1.09 -0.68
C LEU A 206 3.69 -2.30 -1.47
N ILE A 207 3.80 -3.47 -0.84
CA ILE A 207 4.21 -4.73 -1.50
C ILE A 207 3.08 -5.26 -2.39
N GLY A 208 1.84 -5.26 -1.92
CA GLY A 208 0.69 -5.78 -2.67
C GLY A 208 0.69 -7.31 -2.83
N SER A 209 0.07 -7.79 -3.91
CA SER A 209 -0.06 -9.24 -4.16
C SER A 209 1.23 -9.91 -4.68
N SER A 210 2.19 -9.11 -5.18
CA SER A 210 3.45 -9.60 -5.76
C SER A 210 4.58 -9.42 -4.76
N PRO A 211 4.96 -10.47 -3.99
CA PRO A 211 5.97 -10.36 -2.96
C PRO A 211 7.32 -9.95 -3.55
N ALA A 212 8.03 -9.06 -2.85
CA ALA A 212 9.40 -8.71 -3.21
C ALA A 212 10.31 -9.95 -3.18
N ARG A 213 11.40 -9.89 -3.92
CA ARG A 213 12.43 -10.95 -3.92
C ARG A 213 13.78 -10.43 -3.48
N LEU A 214 13.95 -9.12 -3.49
CA LEU A 214 15.15 -8.43 -3.05
C LEU A 214 14.77 -7.40 -2.00
N GLN A 215 15.71 -7.14 -1.09
CA GLN A 215 15.62 -6.06 -0.11
C GLN A 215 16.98 -5.38 0.08
N ALA A 216 16.97 -4.14 0.53
CA ALA A 216 18.14 -3.42 0.99
C ALA A 216 17.76 -2.58 2.21
N ALA A 217 18.54 -2.67 3.28
CA ALA A 217 18.54 -1.64 4.31
C ALA A 217 19.36 -0.46 3.76
N ILE A 218 18.77 0.73 3.72
CA ILE A 218 19.40 1.92 3.19
C ILE A 218 19.65 2.93 4.31
N ASP A 219 20.81 3.57 4.29
CA ASP A 219 21.16 4.65 5.22
C ASP A 219 22.19 5.59 4.59
N GLY A 220 22.42 6.75 5.21
CA GLY A 220 23.37 7.73 4.68
C GLY A 220 24.84 7.35 4.88
N ALA A 221 25.15 6.48 5.86
CA ALA A 221 26.52 6.01 6.09
C ALA A 221 27.02 5.08 4.97
N GLN A 222 26.11 4.47 4.23
CA GLN A 222 26.41 3.63 3.07
C GLN A 222 26.67 4.42 1.77
N GLU A 223 26.46 5.73 1.76
CA GLU A 223 26.72 6.59 0.60
C GLU A 223 28.21 6.73 0.29
N ILE A 224 28.53 6.85 -1.00
CA ILE A 224 29.90 7.05 -1.47
C ILE A 224 29.96 8.39 -2.19
N PRO A 225 30.75 9.37 -1.71
CA PRO A 225 30.89 10.67 -2.35
C PRO A 225 31.20 10.54 -3.84
N ASN A 226 30.47 11.28 -4.68
CA ASN A 226 30.75 11.30 -6.10
C ASN A 226 31.87 12.30 -6.43
N PRO A 227 32.62 12.10 -7.53
CA PRO A 227 33.67 13.02 -7.94
C PRO A 227 33.19 14.44 -8.28
N GLU A 228 31.89 14.61 -8.54
CA GLU A 228 31.26 15.91 -8.84
C GLU A 228 31.13 16.80 -7.59
N GLY A 229 31.43 16.29 -6.40
CA GLY A 229 31.44 17.05 -5.15
C GLY A 229 30.05 17.40 -4.61
N LYS A 230 28.98 16.76 -5.10
CA LYS A 230 27.63 16.94 -4.55
C LYS A 230 27.56 16.37 -3.13
N LYS A 231 26.81 17.02 -2.25
CA LYS A 231 26.57 16.53 -0.87
C LYS A 231 25.91 15.15 -0.91
N THR A 232 26.44 14.21 -0.12
CA THR A 232 25.99 12.82 0.00
C THR A 232 25.92 12.38 1.46
N GLY A 233 25.07 11.41 1.77
CA GLY A 233 25.02 10.74 3.06
C GLY A 233 24.31 11.55 4.13
N ASP A 234 22.99 11.37 4.21
CA ASP A 234 22.18 11.95 5.27
C ASP A 234 22.48 11.27 6.62
N PRO A 235 23.07 11.95 7.62
CA PRO A 235 23.66 11.30 8.79
C PRO A 235 22.70 10.48 9.66
N ASP A 236 21.42 10.84 9.70
CA ASP A 236 20.36 10.12 10.42
C ASP A 236 19.34 9.46 9.48
N GLY A 237 19.54 9.62 8.17
CA GLY A 237 18.73 9.04 7.12
C GLY A 237 18.78 7.52 7.13
N ARG A 238 17.59 6.89 7.12
CA ARG A 238 17.43 5.44 7.09
C ARG A 238 16.18 5.02 6.34
N GLY A 239 16.16 3.77 5.89
CA GLY A 239 15.00 3.22 5.21
C GLY A 239 15.15 1.76 4.80
N THR A 240 14.20 1.30 4.00
CA THR A 240 14.26 0.00 3.35
C THR A 240 13.80 0.13 1.91
N ALA A 241 14.52 -0.52 1.01
CA ALA A 241 14.12 -0.71 -0.37
C ALA A 241 13.74 -2.17 -0.60
N PHE A 242 12.72 -2.41 -1.42
CA PHE A 242 12.34 -3.73 -1.87
C PHE A 242 12.15 -3.74 -3.38
N ALA A 243 12.52 -4.86 -4.01
CA ALA A 243 12.42 -4.99 -5.45
C ALA A 243 12.08 -6.41 -5.90
N ARG A 244 11.45 -6.49 -7.07
CA ARG A 244 11.26 -7.71 -7.85
C ARG A 244 11.21 -7.34 -9.32
N SER A 245 11.94 -8.07 -10.15
CA SER A 245 11.77 -7.96 -11.59
C SER A 245 10.86 -9.05 -12.15
N HIS A 246 10.03 -8.70 -13.11
CA HIS A 246 9.30 -9.62 -13.97
C HIS A 246 9.04 -8.95 -15.34
N ASP A 247 9.12 -9.71 -16.43
CA ASP A 247 8.67 -9.29 -17.78
C ASP A 247 9.20 -7.92 -18.28
N GLY A 248 10.48 -7.61 -18.02
CA GLY A 248 11.06 -6.32 -18.43
C GLY A 248 10.61 -5.13 -17.58
N MET A 249 9.96 -5.39 -16.44
CA MET A 249 9.61 -4.41 -15.43
C MET A 249 10.39 -4.68 -14.14
N ILE A 250 10.62 -3.64 -13.35
CA ILE A 250 10.96 -3.76 -11.93
C ILE A 250 9.81 -3.17 -11.14
N SER A 251 9.18 -4.00 -10.30
CA SER A 251 8.37 -3.54 -9.18
C SER A 251 9.31 -3.17 -8.04
N TRP A 252 9.15 -1.97 -7.51
CA TRP A 252 10.01 -1.41 -6.49
C TRP A 252 9.18 -0.76 -5.40
N GLY A 253 9.78 -0.57 -4.24
CA GLY A 253 9.27 0.37 -3.25
C GLY A 253 10.27 0.66 -2.16
N PHE A 254 9.98 1.74 -1.45
CA PHE A 254 10.82 2.32 -0.42
C PHE A 254 9.95 2.70 0.77
N THR A 255 10.53 2.57 1.95
CA THR A 255 10.15 3.32 3.13
C THR A 255 11.37 4.04 3.67
N TRP A 256 11.17 5.22 4.25
CA TRP A 256 12.26 6.04 4.78
C TRP A 256 11.82 6.80 6.02
N ALA A 257 12.82 7.19 6.80
CA ALA A 257 12.68 8.06 7.95
C ALA A 257 13.91 8.98 8.02
N SER A 258 13.73 10.16 8.61
CA SER A 258 14.81 11.10 8.87
C SER A 258 15.61 11.49 7.63
N ILE A 259 14.92 11.69 6.50
CA ILE A 259 15.49 12.34 5.32
C ILE A 259 14.57 13.46 4.86
N GLY A 260 15.11 14.42 4.12
CA GLY A 260 14.30 15.39 3.37
C GLY A 260 13.35 14.72 2.36
N GLN A 261 12.43 15.49 1.77
CA GLN A 261 11.51 14.97 0.74
C GLN A 261 12.32 14.37 -0.43
N PRO A 262 12.14 13.08 -0.77
CA PRO A 262 12.87 12.49 -1.87
C PRO A 262 12.53 13.18 -3.19
N THR A 263 13.56 13.50 -3.97
CA THR A 263 13.45 14.10 -5.30
C THR A 263 13.64 13.07 -6.40
N VAL A 264 14.46 12.05 -6.17
CA VAL A 264 14.75 11.00 -7.15
C VAL A 264 14.98 9.67 -6.45
N GLY A 265 14.54 8.58 -7.08
CA GLY A 265 14.86 7.22 -6.66
C GLY A 265 15.43 6.39 -7.80
N HIS A 266 16.52 5.67 -7.52
CA HIS A 266 17.23 4.85 -8.49
C HIS A 266 17.53 3.45 -7.98
N ILE A 267 17.71 2.53 -8.93
CA ILE A 267 18.60 1.38 -8.76
C ILE A 267 19.85 1.63 -9.59
N HIS A 268 21.02 1.51 -8.98
CA HIS A 268 22.31 1.61 -9.67
C HIS A 268 22.96 0.23 -9.82
N GLN A 269 23.82 0.08 -10.83
CA GLN A 269 24.66 -1.10 -11.01
C GLN A 269 26.06 -0.83 -10.46
N GLY A 270 26.33 -1.24 -9.24
CA GLY A 270 27.64 -1.11 -8.58
C GLY A 270 27.78 -2.07 -7.41
N ALA A 271 28.99 -2.56 -7.19
CA ALA A 271 29.33 -3.40 -6.05
C ALA A 271 29.34 -2.57 -4.75
N LYS A 272 29.36 -3.27 -3.61
CA LYS A 272 29.47 -2.62 -2.30
C LYS A 272 30.73 -1.74 -2.24
N GLY A 273 30.55 -0.49 -1.82
CA GLY A 273 31.64 0.50 -1.73
C GLY A 273 32.00 1.19 -3.04
N MET A 274 31.27 0.95 -4.13
CA MET A 274 31.51 1.58 -5.43
C MET A 274 30.26 2.29 -5.94
N ASN A 275 30.46 3.50 -6.49
CA ASN A 275 29.45 4.17 -7.31
C ASN A 275 29.35 3.49 -8.67
N GLY A 276 28.14 3.42 -9.21
CA GLY A 276 27.85 2.80 -10.50
C GLY A 276 26.82 3.58 -11.31
N PRO A 277 26.69 3.32 -12.61
CA PRO A 277 25.67 3.97 -13.44
C PRO A 277 24.25 3.61 -12.96
N VAL A 278 23.30 4.48 -13.27
CA VAL A 278 21.87 4.19 -13.05
C VAL A 278 21.47 3.00 -13.93
N ALA A 279 20.88 1.99 -13.31
CA ALA A 279 20.35 0.80 -13.97
C ALA A 279 18.83 0.89 -14.18
N ALA A 280 18.13 1.62 -13.31
CA ALA A 280 16.70 1.88 -13.43
C ALA A 280 16.31 3.23 -12.79
N ASP A 281 15.62 4.07 -13.56
CA ASP A 281 14.97 5.30 -13.10
C ASP A 281 13.63 4.97 -12.45
N LEU A 282 13.53 5.04 -11.13
CA LEU A 282 12.33 4.57 -10.43
C LEU A 282 11.25 5.65 -10.41
N PHE A 283 11.63 6.85 -9.98
CA PHE A 283 10.77 8.03 -9.98
C PHE A 283 11.58 9.31 -9.96
N GLU A 284 10.94 10.40 -10.40
CA GLU A 284 11.44 11.76 -10.30
C GLU A 284 10.32 12.66 -9.75
N ALA A 285 10.68 13.54 -8.83
CA ALA A 285 9.84 14.55 -8.21
C ALA A 285 10.71 15.80 -7.99
N PRO A 286 10.87 16.69 -8.99
CA PRO A 286 11.85 17.78 -8.93
C PRO A 286 11.67 18.73 -7.74
N SER A 287 10.42 18.90 -7.30
CA SER A 287 10.05 19.72 -6.13
C SER A 287 10.02 18.93 -4.81
N GLY A 288 10.44 17.66 -4.82
CA GLY A 288 10.28 16.70 -3.73
C GLY A 288 8.89 16.06 -3.69
N LEU A 289 8.82 14.82 -3.17
CA LEU A 289 7.55 14.16 -2.87
C LEU A 289 6.72 14.95 -1.83
N PRO A 290 5.39 14.84 -1.83
CA PRO A 290 4.52 15.55 -0.88
C PRO A 290 4.95 15.38 0.59
N ALA A 291 4.79 16.43 1.38
CA ALA A 291 5.16 16.42 2.80
C ALA A 291 4.38 15.33 3.56
N GLY A 292 5.06 14.67 4.51
CA GLY A 292 4.48 13.59 5.31
C GLY A 292 4.47 12.22 4.62
N VAL A 293 4.83 12.13 3.33
CA VAL A 293 5.08 10.84 2.65
C VAL A 293 6.37 10.22 3.20
N THR A 294 6.28 8.97 3.63
CA THR A 294 7.37 8.17 4.21
C THR A 294 7.59 6.85 3.47
N GLY A 295 6.83 6.61 2.39
CA GLY A 295 7.03 5.46 1.54
C GLY A 295 6.38 5.62 0.18
N LEU A 296 6.95 4.97 -0.83
CA LEU A 296 6.46 4.98 -2.20
C LEU A 296 6.75 3.63 -2.84
N ALA A 297 5.81 3.09 -3.59
CA ALA A 297 5.99 1.88 -4.38
C ALA A 297 5.51 2.11 -5.81
N GLY A 298 6.11 1.43 -6.77
CA GLY A 298 5.83 1.64 -8.16
C GLY A 298 6.35 0.54 -9.08
N MET A 299 6.24 0.79 -10.37
CA MET A 299 6.71 -0.09 -11.42
C MET A 299 7.36 0.74 -12.54
N THR A 300 8.55 0.33 -12.95
CA THR A 300 9.28 0.99 -14.04
C THR A 300 9.71 -0.03 -15.09
N PRO A 301 9.57 0.26 -16.39
CA PRO A 301 10.19 -0.53 -17.45
C PRO A 301 11.71 -0.46 -17.40
N VAL A 302 12.37 -1.60 -17.63
CA VAL A 302 13.82 -1.70 -17.75
C VAL A 302 14.20 -2.63 -18.89
N ARG A 303 15.45 -2.54 -19.35
CA ARG A 303 15.95 -3.50 -20.35
C ARG A 303 15.91 -4.92 -19.76
N GLY A 304 15.48 -5.90 -20.58
CA GLY A 304 15.26 -7.26 -20.11
C GLY A 304 16.50 -7.96 -19.53
N ASP A 305 17.71 -7.58 -19.92
CA ASP A 305 18.93 -8.10 -19.30
C ASP A 305 19.20 -7.48 -17.92
N ILE A 306 18.90 -6.20 -17.69
CA ILE A 306 18.99 -5.53 -16.38
C ILE A 306 18.01 -6.18 -15.41
N ALA A 307 16.75 -6.34 -15.83
CA ALA A 307 15.73 -7.09 -15.11
C ALA A 307 16.24 -8.45 -14.60
N ARG A 308 16.90 -9.23 -15.48
CA ARG A 308 17.48 -10.53 -15.11
C ARG A 308 18.72 -10.41 -14.21
N LYS A 309 19.61 -9.46 -14.48
CA LYS A 309 20.86 -9.26 -13.71
C LYS A 309 20.57 -8.86 -12.28
N VAL A 310 19.66 -7.91 -12.06
CA VAL A 310 19.22 -7.47 -10.71
C VAL A 310 18.77 -8.67 -9.88
N MET A 311 18.04 -9.61 -10.49
CA MET A 311 17.56 -10.81 -9.79
C MET A 311 18.62 -11.90 -9.58
N ARG A 312 19.61 -12.02 -10.48
CA ARG A 312 20.64 -13.08 -10.44
C ARG A 312 21.86 -12.70 -9.59
N SER A 313 22.21 -11.43 -9.57
CA SER A 313 23.40 -10.90 -8.89
C SER A 313 23.02 -9.61 -8.15
N PRO A 314 22.12 -9.68 -7.16
CA PRO A 314 21.60 -8.50 -6.47
C PRO A 314 22.68 -7.71 -5.71
N ASP A 315 23.75 -8.38 -5.29
CA ASP A 315 24.94 -7.79 -4.67
C ASP A 315 25.74 -6.85 -5.59
N GLY A 316 25.44 -6.86 -6.90
CA GLY A 316 25.94 -5.90 -7.88
C GLY A 316 25.03 -4.69 -8.10
N PHE A 317 23.91 -4.57 -7.37
CA PHE A 317 22.96 -3.46 -7.50
C PHE A 317 22.57 -2.85 -6.15
N TYR A 318 22.47 -1.52 -6.09
CA TYR A 318 22.07 -0.81 -4.87
C TYR A 318 20.88 0.12 -5.13
N ALA A 319 20.04 0.26 -4.13
CA ALA A 319 18.97 1.24 -4.09
C ALA A 319 19.51 2.57 -3.59
N ASN A 320 18.98 3.67 -4.13
CA ASN A 320 19.40 5.01 -3.75
C ASN A 320 18.24 6.00 -3.79
N LEU A 321 18.16 6.88 -2.79
CA LEU A 321 17.23 8.01 -2.77
C LEU A 321 18.01 9.31 -2.65
N HIS A 322 17.58 10.33 -3.39
CA HIS A 322 18.15 11.67 -3.37
C HIS A 322 17.16 12.64 -2.75
N THR A 323 17.65 13.70 -2.12
CA THR A 323 16.86 14.83 -1.63
C THR A 323 17.45 16.13 -2.16
N ALA A 324 16.74 17.25 -1.96
CA ALA A 324 17.29 18.57 -2.28
C ALA A 324 18.57 18.88 -1.49
N GLU A 325 18.66 18.43 -0.23
CA GLU A 325 19.84 18.63 0.61
C GLU A 325 21.00 17.73 0.20
N PHE A 326 20.72 16.47 -0.16
CA PHE A 326 21.72 15.47 -0.54
C PHE A 326 21.53 15.05 -2.01
N PRO A 327 21.83 15.93 -2.99
CA PRO A 327 21.59 15.65 -4.40
C PRO A 327 22.52 14.56 -4.95
N GLY A 328 23.64 14.28 -4.28
CA GLY A 328 24.52 13.16 -4.64
C GLY A 328 24.01 11.79 -4.17
N GLY A 329 23.00 11.76 -3.30
CA GLY A 329 22.47 10.56 -2.64
C GLY A 329 22.30 10.82 -1.14
N ALA A 330 21.07 10.72 -0.66
CA ALA A 330 20.73 10.85 0.76
C ALA A 330 20.93 9.53 1.51
N VAL A 331 20.42 8.43 0.94
CA VAL A 331 20.52 7.09 1.52
C VAL A 331 20.77 6.04 0.45
N ARG A 332 21.65 5.07 0.75
CA ARG A 332 22.08 3.99 -0.15
C ARG A 332 22.02 2.64 0.55
N GLY A 333 21.78 1.57 -0.21
CA GLY A 333 21.98 0.22 0.30
C GLY A 333 21.98 -0.87 -0.76
N GLN A 334 22.84 -1.87 -0.56
CA GLN A 334 23.02 -2.98 -1.50
C GLN A 334 21.83 -3.94 -1.43
N PHE A 335 21.33 -4.39 -2.59
CA PHE A 335 20.32 -5.43 -2.63
C PHE A 335 20.88 -6.78 -2.20
N ALA A 336 20.07 -7.51 -1.46
CA ALA A 336 20.24 -8.91 -1.13
C ALA A 336 18.92 -9.66 -1.39
N PRO A 337 18.95 -10.99 -1.53
CA PRO A 337 17.72 -11.78 -1.53
C PRO A 337 16.87 -11.46 -0.31
N PHE A 338 15.56 -11.33 -0.52
CA PHE A 338 14.62 -11.14 0.58
C PHE A 338 14.60 -12.39 1.47
N SER A 339 14.69 -12.21 2.78
CA SER A 339 14.56 -13.27 3.78
C SER A 339 13.41 -12.96 4.75
N GLY A 340 12.63 -13.97 5.11
CA GLY A 340 11.52 -13.86 6.05
C GLY A 340 10.12 -13.89 5.41
N THR A 341 9.11 -13.56 6.21
CA THR A 341 7.70 -13.51 5.78
C THR A 341 7.32 -12.07 5.44
N GLN A 342 6.72 -11.87 4.26
CA GLN A 342 6.16 -10.57 3.89
C GLN A 342 4.68 -10.53 4.20
N SER A 343 4.30 -9.59 5.06
CA SER A 343 2.92 -9.10 5.14
C SER A 343 2.52 -8.58 3.77
N ARG A 344 1.29 -8.90 3.34
CA ARG A 344 0.78 -8.48 2.04
C ARG A 344 -0.67 -8.08 2.17
N THR A 345 -0.99 -6.97 1.54
CA THR A 345 -2.34 -6.43 1.47
C THR A 345 -2.75 -6.30 0.02
N PHE A 346 -3.84 -6.95 -0.36
CA PHE A 346 -4.32 -6.92 -1.74
C PHE A 346 -5.81 -7.16 -1.83
N THR A 347 -6.44 -6.53 -2.82
CA THR A 347 -7.85 -6.74 -3.17
C THR A 347 -7.98 -7.72 -4.34
N LYS A 348 -8.94 -8.64 -4.25
CA LYS A 348 -9.34 -9.55 -5.32
C LYS A 348 -10.86 -9.52 -5.49
N PRO A 349 -11.35 -8.81 -6.52
CA PRO A 349 -12.77 -8.79 -6.86
C PRO A 349 -13.30 -10.19 -7.22
N VAL A 350 -14.57 -10.43 -6.93
CA VAL A 350 -15.32 -11.59 -7.43
C VAL A 350 -15.59 -11.41 -8.92
N ILE A 351 -15.17 -12.39 -9.73
CA ILE A 351 -15.47 -12.43 -11.17
C ILE A 351 -16.76 -13.21 -11.43
N GLN A 352 -16.99 -14.28 -10.67
CA GLN A 352 -18.21 -15.07 -10.72
C GLN A 352 -18.53 -15.52 -9.30
N GLY A 353 -19.73 -15.19 -8.81
CA GLY A 353 -20.13 -15.52 -7.44
C GLY A 353 -21.61 -15.81 -7.31
N GLU A 354 -21.94 -16.85 -6.58
CA GLU A 354 -23.30 -17.22 -6.20
C GLU A 354 -23.35 -17.49 -4.70
N GLN A 355 -24.28 -16.84 -4.00
CA GLN A 355 -24.74 -17.27 -2.68
C GLN A 355 -25.71 -18.44 -2.87
N ILE A 356 -25.52 -19.50 -2.10
CA ILE A 356 -26.33 -20.70 -2.19
C ILE A 356 -27.20 -20.77 -0.93
N TYR A 357 -28.50 -20.87 -1.15
CA TYR A 357 -29.51 -20.99 -0.11
C TYR A 357 -30.25 -22.31 -0.24
N ARG A 358 -30.58 -22.91 0.90
CA ARG A 358 -31.40 -24.12 1.00
C ARG A 358 -32.75 -23.79 1.60
N CYS A 359 -33.80 -24.36 1.05
CA CYS A 359 -35.12 -24.29 1.64
C CYS A 359 -35.15 -25.16 2.91
N THR A 360 -35.28 -24.54 4.07
CA THR A 360 -35.29 -25.23 5.36
C THR A 360 -36.53 -24.88 6.16
N LYS A 361 -37.01 -25.85 6.95
CA LYS A 361 -38.08 -25.63 7.91
C LYS A 361 -37.63 -24.66 9.00
N GLN A 362 -38.44 -23.66 9.28
CA GLN A 362 -38.24 -22.64 10.31
C GLN A 362 -38.89 -23.08 11.64
N ALA A 363 -38.59 -22.37 12.72
CA ALA A 363 -39.10 -22.68 14.05
C ALA A 363 -40.63 -22.64 14.15
N ASP A 364 -41.28 -21.78 13.36
CA ASP A 364 -42.74 -21.65 13.26
C ASP A 364 -43.40 -22.70 12.34
N GLY A 365 -42.61 -23.63 11.80
CA GLY A 365 -43.07 -24.66 10.88
C GLY A 365 -43.17 -24.23 9.41
N SER A 366 -42.98 -22.93 9.11
CA SER A 366 -42.89 -22.43 7.74
C SER A 366 -41.58 -22.86 7.07
N PHE A 367 -41.45 -22.60 5.78
CA PHE A 367 -40.22 -22.88 5.02
C PHE A 367 -39.67 -21.59 4.43
N ALA A 368 -38.37 -21.35 4.65
CA ALA A 368 -37.66 -20.20 4.12
C ALA A 368 -36.23 -20.59 3.69
N PHE A 369 -35.65 -19.77 2.81
CA PHE A 369 -34.29 -19.95 2.35
C PHE A 369 -33.28 -19.55 3.44
N THR A 370 -32.44 -20.50 3.85
CA THR A 370 -31.32 -20.28 4.78
C THR A 370 -29.98 -20.49 4.09
N GLN A 371 -28.93 -19.83 4.59
CA GLN A 371 -27.60 -19.89 3.96
C GLN A 371 -27.07 -21.32 3.98
N GLU A 372 -26.80 -21.86 2.79
CA GLU A 372 -26.22 -23.19 2.59
C GLU A 372 -24.73 -23.10 2.26
N GLY A 373 -24.31 -22.09 1.50
CA GLY A 373 -22.91 -21.95 1.14
C GLY A 373 -22.67 -20.88 0.09
N VAL A 374 -21.50 -20.94 -0.53
CA VAL A 374 -21.09 -19.99 -1.56
C VAL A 374 -20.29 -20.74 -2.62
N LYS A 375 -20.41 -20.30 -3.86
CA LYS A 375 -19.51 -20.71 -4.94
C LYS A 375 -19.04 -19.45 -5.64
N ALA A 376 -17.77 -19.08 -5.44
CA ALA A 376 -17.19 -17.94 -6.12
C ALA A 376 -15.77 -18.19 -6.62
N THR A 377 -15.44 -17.50 -7.71
CA THR A 377 -14.09 -17.36 -8.24
C THR A 377 -13.74 -15.88 -8.26
N LEU A 378 -12.65 -15.54 -7.58
CA LEU A 378 -12.11 -14.19 -7.56
C LEU A 378 -11.02 -14.06 -8.63
N VAL A 379 -10.54 -12.83 -8.85
CA VAL A 379 -9.31 -12.55 -9.62
C VAL A 379 -8.16 -13.47 -9.20
N ASP A 380 -7.30 -13.82 -10.16
CA ASP A 380 -6.23 -14.83 -10.07
C ASP A 380 -6.71 -16.28 -9.84
N GLY A 381 -8.02 -16.50 -9.93
CA GLY A 381 -8.62 -17.83 -9.83
C GLY A 381 -8.71 -18.37 -8.40
N ILE A 382 -8.66 -17.50 -7.39
CA ILE A 382 -8.91 -17.88 -6.00
C ILE A 382 -10.34 -18.41 -5.89
N LYS A 383 -10.49 -19.63 -5.39
CA LYS A 383 -11.79 -20.28 -5.18
C LYS A 383 -12.29 -19.98 -3.79
N HIS A 384 -13.54 -19.55 -3.69
CA HIS A 384 -14.22 -19.28 -2.44
C HIS A 384 -15.44 -20.18 -2.27
N SER A 385 -15.49 -20.90 -1.16
CA SER A 385 -16.54 -21.83 -0.79
C SER A 385 -16.65 -21.93 0.73
N PHE A 386 -17.54 -22.76 1.25
CA PHE A 386 -17.52 -23.16 2.65
C PHE A 386 -16.82 -24.52 2.78
N VAL A 387 -16.13 -24.75 3.90
CA VAL A 387 -15.47 -26.04 4.18
C VAL A 387 -16.50 -27.17 4.23
N ASN A 388 -17.62 -26.93 4.92
CA ASN A 388 -18.77 -27.82 4.98
C ASN A 388 -20.02 -27.05 4.53
N PRO A 389 -21.00 -27.70 3.87
CA PRO A 389 -22.29 -27.08 3.60
C PRO A 389 -23.05 -26.70 4.88
N GLY A 390 -23.94 -25.72 4.76
CA GLY A 390 -24.74 -25.15 5.83
C GLY A 390 -24.08 -23.93 6.49
N PRO A 391 -24.83 -23.20 7.35
CA PRO A 391 -24.38 -21.94 7.93
C PRO A 391 -23.25 -22.09 8.96
N GLN A 392 -22.90 -23.32 9.32
CA GLN A 392 -21.90 -23.64 10.35
C GLN A 392 -20.49 -23.80 9.78
N GLY A 393 -20.35 -24.12 8.48
CA GLY A 393 -19.05 -24.28 7.86
C GLY A 393 -18.34 -22.94 7.69
N PRO A 394 -17.06 -22.79 8.09
CA PRO A 394 -16.37 -21.53 7.87
C PRO A 394 -16.17 -21.30 6.36
N PRO A 395 -16.28 -20.04 5.89
CA PRO A 395 -15.83 -19.69 4.56
C PRO A 395 -14.34 -20.00 4.40
N GLN A 396 -13.94 -20.42 3.20
CA GLN A 396 -12.56 -20.64 2.81
C GLN A 396 -12.23 -19.96 1.49
N TRP A 397 -10.95 -19.63 1.32
CA TRP A 397 -10.37 -19.14 0.07
C TRP A 397 -9.13 -19.97 -0.25
N VAL A 398 -9.07 -20.50 -1.46
CA VAL A 398 -7.98 -21.38 -1.93
C VAL A 398 -7.38 -20.78 -3.20
N ALA A 399 -6.10 -20.45 -3.16
CA ALA A 399 -5.36 -19.93 -4.31
C ALA A 399 -4.74 -21.07 -5.15
N ARG A 400 -4.33 -20.75 -6.38
CA ARG A 400 -3.74 -21.72 -7.32
C ARG A 400 -2.42 -22.32 -6.84
N ASP A 401 -1.69 -21.60 -6.01
CA ASP A 401 -0.43 -22.06 -5.41
C ASP A 401 -0.63 -22.97 -4.18
N GLY A 402 -1.89 -23.34 -3.88
CA GLY A 402 -2.25 -24.21 -2.76
C GLY A 402 -2.31 -23.49 -1.40
N SER A 403 -1.95 -22.21 -1.33
CA SER A 403 -2.19 -21.42 -0.12
C SER A 403 -3.69 -21.21 0.10
N ALA A 404 -4.14 -21.34 1.34
CA ALA A 404 -5.55 -21.23 1.68
C ALA A 404 -5.78 -20.74 3.10
N VAL A 405 -6.88 -20.04 3.29
CA VAL A 405 -7.35 -19.56 4.60
C VAL A 405 -8.84 -19.84 4.79
N THR A 406 -9.24 -20.13 6.02
CA THR A 406 -10.63 -20.04 6.48
C THR A 406 -10.89 -18.70 7.17
N GLY A 407 -12.14 -18.27 7.28
CA GLY A 407 -12.52 -17.02 7.94
C GLY A 407 -13.58 -17.20 9.02
N LYS A 408 -13.46 -16.45 10.12
CA LYS A 408 -14.52 -16.27 11.13
C LYS A 408 -14.99 -14.83 11.12
N ALA A 409 -16.26 -14.58 10.82
CA ALA A 409 -16.80 -13.22 10.83
C ALA A 409 -16.76 -12.62 12.24
N VAL A 410 -16.19 -11.43 12.36
CA VAL A 410 -16.07 -10.66 13.61
C VAL A 410 -16.83 -9.35 13.57
N THR A 411 -17.08 -8.82 12.37
CA THR A 411 -17.94 -7.65 12.17
C THR A 411 -18.81 -7.88 10.94
N LYS A 412 -20.06 -7.46 11.04
CA LYS A 412 -21.06 -7.54 9.99
C LYS A 412 -21.72 -6.17 9.82
N THR A 413 -21.50 -5.55 8.67
CA THR A 413 -22.00 -4.21 8.36
C THR A 413 -23.09 -4.32 7.29
N PRO A 414 -24.32 -3.82 7.53
CA PRO A 414 -25.36 -3.74 6.51
C PRO A 414 -24.88 -2.94 5.28
N ASN A 415 -25.23 -3.37 4.07
CA ASN A 415 -24.79 -2.72 2.83
C ASN A 415 -25.94 -2.22 1.94
N GLY A 416 -27.01 -1.75 2.58
CA GLY A 416 -28.27 -1.39 1.93
C GLY A 416 -29.07 -2.62 1.48
N ASP A 417 -30.31 -2.36 1.07
CA ASP A 417 -31.24 -3.41 0.65
C ASP A 417 -30.77 -4.10 -0.63
N GLY A 418 -31.05 -5.40 -0.75
CA GLY A 418 -30.66 -6.21 -1.91
C GLY A 418 -29.19 -6.66 -1.93
N ASN A 419 -28.36 -6.20 -0.99
CA ASN A 419 -26.95 -6.59 -0.91
C ASN A 419 -26.67 -7.41 0.36
N ILE A 420 -25.89 -8.48 0.23
CA ILE A 420 -25.39 -9.19 1.40
C ILE A 420 -24.51 -8.26 2.25
N PRO A 421 -24.49 -8.41 3.59
CA PRO A 421 -23.68 -7.58 4.45
C PRO A 421 -22.18 -7.66 4.14
N GLU A 422 -21.49 -6.55 4.35
CA GLU A 422 -20.04 -6.51 4.34
C GLU A 422 -19.50 -7.13 5.62
N LEU A 423 -18.34 -7.76 5.53
CA LEU A 423 -17.77 -8.53 6.62
C LEU A 423 -16.30 -8.16 6.86
N VAL A 424 -15.93 -8.14 8.14
CA VAL A 424 -14.55 -8.33 8.57
C VAL A 424 -14.45 -9.73 9.13
N LEU A 425 -13.49 -10.52 8.66
CA LEU A 425 -13.26 -11.89 9.10
C LEU A 425 -11.84 -12.09 9.60
N ASP A 426 -11.70 -12.74 10.75
CA ASP A 426 -10.42 -13.28 11.20
C ASP A 426 -10.04 -14.48 10.35
N ALA A 427 -8.88 -14.41 9.71
CA ALA A 427 -8.38 -15.48 8.86
C ALA A 427 -7.55 -16.50 9.68
N THR A 428 -7.62 -17.76 9.27
CA THR A 428 -6.78 -18.86 9.78
C THR A 428 -6.21 -19.63 8.60
N GLN A 429 -4.89 -19.79 8.55
CA GLN A 429 -4.21 -20.56 7.50
C GLN A 429 -4.58 -22.05 7.61
N VAL A 430 -5.01 -22.65 6.49
CA VAL A 430 -5.36 -24.08 6.39
C VAL A 430 -4.70 -24.80 5.20
N GLY A 431 -4.10 -24.05 4.28
CA GLY A 431 -3.41 -24.59 3.09
C GLY A 431 -1.89 -24.54 3.21
N ALA A 432 -1.22 -24.37 2.07
CA ALA A 432 0.23 -24.23 2.03
C ALA A 432 0.71 -23.06 2.92
N LYS A 433 1.83 -23.28 3.63
CA LYS A 433 2.46 -22.31 4.54
C LYS A 433 3.18 -21.15 3.81
N SER A 434 3.25 -21.23 2.49
CA SER A 434 3.76 -20.19 1.60
C SER A 434 2.80 -20.02 0.43
N GLY A 435 2.89 -18.91 -0.29
CA GLY A 435 1.96 -18.57 -1.37
C GLY A 435 1.04 -17.42 -1.01
N LEU A 436 0.21 -16.98 -1.96
CA LEU A 436 -0.57 -15.75 -1.96
C LEU A 436 -1.36 -15.49 -0.68
N LEU A 437 -2.03 -16.50 -0.13
CA LEU A 437 -2.91 -16.39 1.03
C LEU A 437 -2.23 -16.77 2.35
N ALA A 438 -1.01 -17.32 2.32
CA ALA A 438 -0.40 -17.95 3.48
C ALA A 438 -0.19 -16.99 4.67
N GLY A 439 0.04 -15.71 4.41
CA GLY A 439 0.24 -14.69 5.43
C GLY A 439 -1.02 -13.92 5.84
N ALA A 440 -2.19 -14.23 5.27
CA ALA A 440 -3.39 -13.45 5.55
C ALA A 440 -3.91 -13.71 6.97
N THR A 441 -4.03 -12.66 7.77
CA THR A 441 -4.52 -12.68 9.16
C THR A 441 -5.97 -12.21 9.28
N GLN A 442 -6.43 -11.41 8.31
CA GLN A 442 -7.82 -10.98 8.14
C GLN A 442 -8.23 -10.99 6.66
N VAL A 443 -9.53 -11.19 6.43
CA VAL A 443 -10.19 -11.04 5.13
C VAL A 443 -11.39 -10.12 5.29
N LEU A 444 -11.51 -9.10 4.44
CA LEU A 444 -12.71 -8.27 4.37
C LEU A 444 -13.50 -8.61 3.11
N ARG A 445 -14.82 -8.66 3.23
CA ARG A 445 -15.75 -8.71 2.09
C ARG A 445 -16.45 -7.36 2.00
N LEU A 446 -16.05 -6.54 1.04
CA LEU A 446 -16.51 -5.16 0.87
C LEU A 446 -17.19 -4.96 -0.49
N ASN A 447 -17.83 -3.82 -0.69
CA ASN A 447 -18.45 -3.41 -1.95
C ASN A 447 -19.39 -4.49 -2.52
N THR A 448 -20.18 -5.11 -1.64
CA THR A 448 -21.08 -6.21 -2.01
C THR A 448 -22.23 -5.71 -2.89
N ILE A 449 -22.59 -6.49 -3.90
CA ILE A 449 -23.76 -6.26 -4.76
C ILE A 449 -24.53 -7.56 -4.89
N GLY A 450 -25.83 -7.55 -4.58
CA GLY A 450 -26.68 -8.74 -4.71
C GLY A 450 -26.44 -9.79 -3.63
N GLY A 451 -26.81 -11.02 -3.95
CA GLY A 451 -26.58 -12.21 -3.13
C GLY A 451 -27.58 -12.43 -1.99
N VAL A 452 -28.56 -11.55 -1.76
CA VAL A 452 -29.53 -11.71 -0.66
C VAL A 452 -30.44 -12.91 -0.89
N ALA A 453 -30.79 -13.61 0.18
CA ALA A 453 -31.74 -14.73 0.14
C ALA A 453 -33.07 -14.31 -0.53
N PRO A 454 -33.65 -15.13 -1.41
CA PRO A 454 -34.97 -14.83 -1.97
C PRO A 454 -36.01 -14.67 -0.86
N THR A 455 -36.88 -13.68 -1.00
CA THR A 455 -37.99 -13.46 -0.07
C THR A 455 -39.15 -14.44 -0.32
N GLY A 456 -39.97 -14.64 0.70
CA GLY A 456 -41.17 -15.49 0.64
C GLY A 456 -40.93 -16.95 1.03
N ALA A 457 -42.02 -17.71 1.03
CA ALA A 457 -41.98 -19.13 1.34
C ALA A 457 -41.26 -19.92 0.22
N CYS A 458 -40.57 -20.99 0.60
CA CYS A 458 -39.96 -21.92 -0.32
C CYS A 458 -40.55 -23.33 -0.14
N ASP A 459 -40.37 -24.19 -1.12
CA ASP A 459 -40.80 -25.58 -1.06
C ASP A 459 -39.58 -26.51 -1.20
N PRO A 460 -39.30 -27.37 -0.20
CA PRO A 460 -38.15 -28.26 -0.22
C PRO A 460 -38.22 -29.33 -1.32
N ASN A 461 -39.40 -29.60 -1.89
CA ASN A 461 -39.58 -30.61 -2.94
C ASN A 461 -39.44 -30.01 -4.34
N THR A 462 -40.02 -28.83 -4.57
CA THR A 462 -40.04 -28.21 -5.90
C THR A 462 -38.94 -27.18 -6.13
N LYS A 463 -38.47 -26.50 -5.07
CA LYS A 463 -37.39 -25.50 -5.13
C LYS A 463 -36.45 -25.60 -3.92
N PRO A 464 -35.73 -26.72 -3.76
CA PRO A 464 -34.89 -26.98 -2.58
C PRO A 464 -33.69 -26.04 -2.44
N ILE A 465 -33.20 -25.49 -3.55
CA ILE A 465 -32.00 -24.65 -3.61
C ILE A 465 -32.30 -23.39 -4.41
N ALA A 466 -31.80 -22.25 -3.91
CA ALA A 466 -31.70 -21.02 -4.67
C ALA A 466 -30.22 -20.61 -4.78
N LYS A 467 -29.81 -20.21 -5.98
CA LYS A 467 -28.50 -19.61 -6.24
C LYS A 467 -28.71 -18.16 -6.62
N VAL A 468 -28.12 -17.25 -5.86
CA VAL A 468 -28.29 -15.81 -6.06
C VAL A 468 -26.94 -15.21 -6.42
N PRO A 469 -26.80 -14.62 -7.63
CA PRO A 469 -25.56 -13.97 -8.04
C PRO A 469 -25.15 -12.87 -7.07
N TYR A 470 -23.85 -12.74 -6.84
CA TYR A 470 -23.29 -11.64 -6.06
C TYR A 470 -21.92 -11.19 -6.60
N GLN A 471 -21.60 -9.93 -6.34
CA GLN A 471 -20.24 -9.38 -6.48
C GLN A 471 -19.75 -8.89 -5.12
N ALA A 472 -18.42 -8.85 -4.95
CA ALA A 472 -17.75 -8.27 -3.80
C ALA A 472 -16.28 -8.03 -4.11
N ASP A 473 -15.65 -7.17 -3.34
CA ASP A 473 -14.20 -7.06 -3.23
C ASP A 473 -13.74 -7.82 -1.99
N TYR A 474 -12.83 -8.77 -2.17
CA TYR A 474 -12.16 -9.41 -1.03
C TYR A 474 -10.80 -8.76 -0.80
N VAL A 475 -10.61 -8.14 0.37
CA VAL A 475 -9.32 -7.59 0.80
C VAL A 475 -8.66 -8.57 1.73
N PHE A 476 -7.47 -9.06 1.37
CA PHE A 476 -6.65 -9.91 2.22
C PHE A 476 -5.59 -9.03 2.88
N LEU A 477 -5.45 -9.14 4.20
CA LEU A 477 -4.52 -8.36 5.02
C LEU A 477 -3.58 -9.32 5.74
N GLY A 478 -2.28 -9.03 5.68
CA GLY A 478 -1.21 -9.78 6.34
C GLY A 478 -0.58 -9.03 7.50
#